data_AF-A0A3R8WII0-F1
#
_entry.id   AF-A0A3R8WII0-F1
#
_cell.length_a   1.000
_cell.length_b   1.000
_cell.length_c   1.000
_cell.angle_alpha   90.00
_cell.angle_beta   90.00
_cell.angle_gamma   90.00
#
_symmetry.space_group_name_H-M   'P 1'
#
loop_
_entity.id
_entity.type
_entity.pdbx_description
1 polymer ?
#
loop_
_entity_poly.entity_id
_entity_poly.type
_entity_poly.pdbx_seq_one_letter_code
_entity_poly.pdbx_strand_id
1 'polypeptide(L)'
;MLIHDEIPVETLESFLAERQWLQPEEKIEKLSKAGEGNMNVVVKINTNQRSFILKQSREYVQKYQDIPAPIERIAVEQAFYIAVSNKELQAHFPRILGYDKDAHLLYMEDLGDCKDMTFLYHQRNVDQRQLNTLVEVLYKIHSSKAPKDFPDNMEMRQLNHQHIFVFPFMENNGFSLDTIQKGLQDLAAPYKRHSKLKGIIAGLGNRYLSKGNTLLHGDYYPGSWMSKNEEIYVLDPEFGFLGFPEFDLGVMSAHLIMATHDATFVDSLSKTYPGKHDKRLMAQIAGVEITRRIIGLAQLPLERSLKEKESLLAMAEKLMMSK
;
A
#
# COMPACT_ATOMS: atom_id res chain seq x y z
N MET A 1 19.08 -14.46 -10.82
CA MET A 1 19.50 -13.17 -11.41
C MET A 1 18.74 -12.05 -10.69
N LEU A 2 19.39 -10.93 -10.38
CA LEU A 2 18.73 -9.76 -9.78
C LEU A 2 18.54 -8.69 -10.85
N ILE A 3 17.30 -8.25 -11.09
CA ILE A 3 17.02 -7.15 -12.03
C ILE A 3 17.39 -5.81 -11.42
N HIS A 4 17.84 -4.87 -12.25
CA HIS A 4 17.97 -3.44 -11.98
C HIS A 4 18.02 -2.71 -13.33
N ASP A 5 17.91 -1.38 -13.33
CA ASP A 5 17.89 -0.56 -14.55
C ASP A 5 19.27 -0.37 -15.21
N GLU A 6 20.33 -0.85 -14.57
CA GLU A 6 21.71 -0.84 -15.09
C GLU A 6 22.22 -2.23 -15.48
N ILE A 7 21.36 -3.26 -15.49
CA ILE A 7 21.77 -4.62 -15.87
C ILE A 7 22.19 -4.65 -17.35
N PRO A 8 23.25 -5.39 -17.73
CA PRO A 8 23.62 -5.53 -19.14
C PRO A 8 22.44 -6.09 -19.95
N VAL A 9 22.11 -5.40 -21.04
CA VAL A 9 20.91 -5.68 -21.85
C VAL A 9 20.92 -7.12 -22.35
N GLU A 10 22.05 -7.61 -22.84
CA GLU A 10 22.18 -8.96 -23.39
C GLU A 10 21.93 -10.05 -22.34
N THR A 11 22.29 -9.77 -21.08
CA THR A 11 22.04 -10.67 -19.95
C THR A 11 20.55 -10.76 -19.66
N LEU A 12 19.86 -9.61 -19.62
CA LEU A 12 18.43 -9.57 -19.39
C LEU A 12 17.66 -10.18 -20.57
N GLU A 13 18.04 -9.89 -21.82
CA GLU A 13 17.43 -10.50 -23.01
C GLU A 13 17.51 -12.01 -22.98
N SER A 14 18.68 -12.57 -22.68
CA SER A 14 18.86 -14.02 -22.56
C SER A 14 17.95 -14.62 -21.48
N PHE A 15 17.91 -13.99 -20.30
CA PHE A 15 17.08 -14.41 -19.19
C PHE A 15 15.58 -14.38 -19.53
N LEU A 16 15.11 -13.34 -20.23
CA LEU A 16 13.71 -13.21 -20.64
C LEU A 16 13.35 -14.17 -21.78
N ALA A 17 14.28 -14.42 -22.71
CA ALA A 17 14.09 -15.36 -23.82
C ALA A 17 13.95 -16.81 -23.32
N GLU A 18 14.74 -17.23 -22.33
CA GLU A 18 14.59 -18.54 -21.67
C GLU A 18 13.19 -18.77 -21.10
N ARG A 19 12.51 -17.69 -20.71
CA ARG A 19 11.15 -17.70 -20.15
C ARG A 19 10.06 -17.45 -21.18
N GLN A 20 10.43 -17.25 -22.45
CA GLN A 20 9.51 -16.86 -23.53
C GLN A 20 8.78 -15.54 -23.24
N TRP A 21 9.41 -14.64 -22.49
CA TRP A 21 8.85 -13.32 -22.15
C TRP A 21 9.20 -12.25 -23.19
N LEU A 22 10.16 -12.52 -24.07
CA LEU A 22 10.42 -11.77 -25.29
C LEU A 22 9.91 -12.54 -26.51
N GLN A 23 9.28 -11.84 -27.45
CA GLN A 23 8.89 -12.38 -28.74
C GLN A 23 10.14 -12.59 -29.64
N PRO A 24 10.05 -13.44 -30.67
CA PRO A 24 11.10 -13.50 -31.69
C PRO A 24 11.42 -12.12 -32.25
N GLU A 25 12.71 -11.78 -32.37
CA GLU A 25 13.20 -10.48 -32.86
C GLU A 25 12.87 -9.26 -31.97
N GLU A 26 12.23 -9.47 -30.81
CA GLU A 26 12.03 -8.43 -29.81
C GLU A 26 13.36 -8.14 -29.10
N LYS A 27 13.78 -6.87 -29.12
CA LYS A 27 15.02 -6.39 -28.50
C LYS A 27 14.74 -5.29 -27.51
N ILE A 28 15.48 -5.30 -26.40
CA ILE A 28 15.39 -4.25 -25.39
C ILE A 28 16.11 -3.00 -25.91
N GLU A 29 15.39 -1.89 -25.96
CA GLU A 29 15.95 -0.60 -26.37
C GLU A 29 16.32 0.26 -25.15
N LYS A 30 15.57 0.13 -24.06
CA LYS A 30 15.78 0.94 -22.86
C LYS A 30 15.28 0.24 -21.60
N LEU A 31 16.05 0.43 -20.54
CA LEU A 31 15.69 0.10 -19.16
C LEU A 31 15.50 1.40 -18.37
N SER A 32 14.54 1.41 -17.46
CA SER A 32 14.36 2.53 -16.54
C SER A 32 13.71 2.08 -15.24
N LYS A 33 14.04 2.73 -14.14
CA LYS A 33 13.30 2.59 -12.88
C LYS A 33 11.83 2.98 -13.07
N ALA A 34 10.91 2.16 -12.58
CA ALA A 34 9.47 2.42 -12.64
C ALA A 34 8.95 2.82 -11.25
N GLY A 35 8.97 4.12 -10.97
CA GLY A 35 8.59 4.68 -9.66
C GLY A 35 9.72 4.56 -8.63
N GLU A 36 9.45 4.97 -7.38
CA GLU A 36 10.50 5.03 -6.36
C GLU A 36 10.92 3.68 -5.78
N GLY A 37 10.09 2.64 -5.94
CA GLY A 37 10.37 1.28 -5.46
C GLY A 37 10.36 1.19 -3.93
N ASN A 38 9.18 1.22 -3.31
CA ASN A 38 9.07 1.17 -1.84
C ASN A 38 9.60 -0.16 -1.28
N MET A 39 8.98 -1.27 -1.66
CA MET A 39 9.34 -2.59 -1.16
C MET A 39 10.19 -3.39 -2.15
N ASN A 40 9.96 -3.23 -3.45
CA ASN A 40 10.51 -4.07 -4.50
C ASN A 40 11.31 -3.25 -5.52
N VAL A 41 12.21 -3.92 -6.24
CA VAL A 41 12.84 -3.35 -7.43
C VAL A 41 11.84 -3.44 -8.58
N VAL A 42 11.54 -2.31 -9.21
CA VAL A 42 10.60 -2.24 -10.34
C VAL A 42 11.32 -1.61 -11.53
N VAL A 43 11.42 -2.36 -12.62
CA VAL A 43 12.10 -1.93 -13.84
C VAL A 43 11.09 -1.94 -14.99
N LYS A 44 10.96 -0.81 -15.66
CA LYS A 44 10.26 -0.69 -16.94
C LYS A 44 11.22 -1.07 -18.06
N ILE A 45 10.76 -1.99 -18.89
CA ILE A 45 11.45 -2.47 -20.07
C ILE A 45 10.73 -1.88 -21.28
N ASN A 46 11.47 -1.16 -22.12
CA ASN A 46 11.03 -0.71 -23.42
C ASN A 46 11.77 -1.52 -24.48
N THR A 47 11.00 -2.19 -25.33
CA THR A 47 11.51 -2.93 -26.49
C THR A 47 11.13 -2.21 -27.77
N ASN A 48 11.69 -2.65 -28.88
CA ASN A 48 11.32 -2.19 -30.22
C ASN A 48 9.85 -2.50 -30.61
N GLN A 49 9.09 -3.23 -29.78
CA GLN A 49 7.71 -3.63 -30.07
C GLN A 49 6.70 -3.12 -29.02
N ARG A 50 7.09 -3.03 -27.74
CA ARG A 50 6.18 -2.73 -26.64
C ARG A 50 6.93 -2.27 -25.38
N SER A 51 6.19 -2.11 -24.30
CA SER A 51 6.75 -1.93 -22.97
C SER A 51 6.07 -2.82 -21.95
N PHE A 52 6.80 -3.15 -20.89
CA PHE A 52 6.30 -3.95 -19.78
C PHE A 52 7.10 -3.70 -18.50
N ILE A 53 6.58 -4.19 -17.39
CA ILE A 53 7.17 -4.04 -16.07
C ILE A 53 7.69 -5.39 -15.57
N LEU A 54 8.90 -5.35 -15.02
CA LEU A 54 9.48 -6.41 -14.21
C LEU A 54 9.57 -5.94 -12.76
N LYS A 55 8.95 -6.69 -11.83
CA LYS A 55 8.92 -6.38 -10.41
C LYS A 55 9.50 -7.53 -9.60
N GLN A 56 10.57 -7.28 -8.86
CA GLN A 56 11.31 -8.31 -8.13
C GLN A 56 11.48 -7.94 -6.66
N SER A 57 11.19 -8.87 -5.77
CA SER A 57 11.46 -8.69 -4.34
C SER A 57 12.93 -8.91 -4.00
N ARG A 58 13.31 -8.41 -2.83
CA ARG A 58 14.62 -8.55 -2.19
C ARG A 58 14.43 -9.06 -0.77
N GLU A 59 15.47 -9.54 -0.11
CA GLU A 59 15.42 -9.92 1.32
C GLU A 59 15.33 -8.70 2.27
N TYR A 60 15.13 -7.50 1.71
CA TYR A 60 15.02 -6.23 2.41
C TYR A 60 13.97 -5.32 1.74
N VAL A 61 13.60 -4.24 2.44
CA VAL A 61 12.76 -3.16 1.91
C VAL A 61 13.59 -2.32 0.93
N GLN A 62 13.21 -2.23 -0.34
CA GLN A 62 14.01 -1.53 -1.35
C GLN A 62 14.34 -0.07 -0.99
N LYS A 63 13.40 0.66 -0.38
CA LYS A 63 13.60 2.04 0.08
C LYS A 63 14.46 2.15 1.36
N TYR A 64 14.47 1.11 2.20
CA TYR A 64 15.19 1.07 3.47
C TYR A 64 15.96 -0.26 3.56
N GLN A 65 17.11 -0.34 2.89
CA GLN A 65 17.81 -1.61 2.66
C GLN A 65 18.32 -2.28 3.94
N ASP A 66 18.44 -1.53 5.04
CA ASP A 66 18.79 -2.04 6.37
C ASP A 66 17.62 -2.77 7.07
N ILE A 67 16.40 -2.71 6.52
CA ILE A 67 15.21 -3.37 7.07
C ILE A 67 14.98 -4.68 6.31
N PRO A 68 15.18 -5.85 6.95
CA PRO A 68 14.86 -7.14 6.35
C PRO A 68 13.38 -7.25 6.01
N ALA A 69 13.07 -7.88 4.89
CA ALA A 69 11.71 -8.12 4.43
C ALA A 69 11.59 -9.48 3.75
N PRO A 70 10.48 -10.21 3.93
CA PRO A 70 10.30 -11.54 3.34
C PRO A 70 10.35 -11.48 1.82
N ILE A 71 11.27 -12.23 1.21
CA ILE A 71 11.42 -12.28 -0.26
C ILE A 71 10.17 -12.85 -0.94
N GLU A 72 9.42 -13.71 -0.26
CA GLU A 72 8.21 -14.36 -0.78
C GLU A 72 7.00 -13.41 -0.95
N ARG A 73 7.10 -12.14 -0.52
CA ARG A 73 6.01 -11.16 -0.66
C ARG A 73 5.54 -10.96 -2.11
N ILE A 74 6.42 -11.17 -3.09
CA ILE A 74 6.05 -11.11 -4.50
C ILE A 74 5.11 -12.25 -4.91
N ALA A 75 5.21 -13.41 -4.25
CA ALA A 75 4.29 -14.53 -4.46
C ALA A 75 2.90 -14.21 -3.89
N VAL A 76 2.84 -13.44 -2.80
CA VAL A 76 1.57 -12.94 -2.24
C VAL A 76 0.90 -11.98 -3.21
N GLU A 77 1.67 -11.04 -3.77
CA GLU A 77 1.17 -10.13 -4.79
C GLU A 77 0.64 -10.89 -6.02
N GLN A 78 1.36 -11.92 -6.47
CA GLN A 78 0.91 -12.80 -7.55
C GLN A 78 -0.41 -13.52 -7.21
N ALA A 79 -0.50 -14.12 -6.02
CA ALA A 79 -1.71 -14.79 -5.55
C ALA A 79 -2.90 -13.83 -5.42
N PHE A 80 -2.64 -12.58 -5.02
CA PHE A 80 -3.66 -11.54 -4.98
C PHE A 80 -4.21 -11.25 -6.38
N TYR A 81 -3.33 -11.05 -7.36
CA TYR A 81 -3.75 -10.81 -8.75
C TYR A 81 -4.59 -11.95 -9.33
N ILE A 82 -4.29 -13.21 -8.98
CA ILE A 82 -5.15 -14.35 -9.32
C ILE A 82 -6.53 -14.22 -8.65
N ALA A 83 -6.56 -13.89 -7.35
CA ALA A 83 -7.81 -13.79 -6.59
C ALA A 83 -8.76 -12.72 -7.14
N VAL A 84 -8.21 -11.64 -7.72
CA VAL A 84 -8.97 -10.52 -8.30
C VAL A 84 -9.13 -10.59 -9.82
N SER A 85 -8.74 -11.69 -10.47
CA SER A 85 -8.76 -11.82 -11.94
C SER A 85 -10.17 -11.93 -12.57
N ASN A 86 -11.22 -11.59 -11.83
CA ASN A 86 -12.59 -11.63 -12.33
C ASN A 86 -12.84 -10.46 -13.30
N LYS A 87 -13.82 -10.63 -14.21
CA LYS A 87 -14.10 -9.65 -15.26
C LYS A 87 -14.48 -8.26 -14.74
N GLU A 88 -15.03 -8.16 -13.54
CA GLU A 88 -15.47 -6.89 -12.94
C GLU A 88 -14.32 -6.08 -12.35
N LEU A 89 -13.20 -6.73 -12.02
CA LEU A 89 -12.00 -6.10 -11.46
C LEU A 89 -10.86 -5.98 -12.47
N GLN A 90 -10.83 -6.80 -13.52
CA GLN A 90 -9.72 -6.85 -14.47
C GLN A 90 -9.39 -5.48 -15.09
N ALA A 91 -10.37 -4.59 -15.26
CA ALA A 91 -10.14 -3.24 -15.78
C ALA A 91 -9.37 -2.32 -14.82
N HIS A 92 -9.32 -2.66 -13.53
CA HIS A 92 -8.70 -1.87 -12.46
C HIS A 92 -7.36 -2.44 -11.97
N PHE A 93 -6.84 -3.47 -12.63
CA PHE A 93 -5.53 -4.06 -12.30
C PHE A 93 -4.71 -4.25 -13.57
N PRO A 94 -3.37 -4.15 -13.50
CA PRO A 94 -2.50 -4.51 -14.61
C PRO A 94 -2.63 -6.01 -14.90
N ARG A 95 -2.52 -6.39 -16.17
CA ARG A 95 -2.42 -7.81 -16.53
C ARG A 95 -1.10 -8.38 -16.04
N ILE A 96 -1.16 -9.52 -15.35
CA ILE A 96 0.01 -10.33 -15.03
C ILE A 96 0.31 -11.23 -16.23
N LEU A 97 1.51 -11.06 -16.80
CA LEU A 97 1.95 -11.70 -18.02
C LEU A 97 2.85 -12.92 -17.75
N GLY A 98 3.50 -12.94 -16.59
CA GLY A 98 4.31 -14.06 -16.13
C GLY A 98 4.70 -13.93 -14.67
N TYR A 99 5.11 -15.05 -14.09
CA TYR A 99 5.67 -15.12 -12.75
C TYR A 99 6.76 -16.17 -12.74
N ASP A 100 7.95 -15.78 -12.31
CA ASP A 100 9.05 -16.69 -12.03
C ASP A 100 9.24 -16.77 -10.52
N LYS A 101 8.87 -17.93 -9.97
CA LYS A 101 8.97 -18.21 -8.54
C LYS A 101 10.41 -18.24 -8.05
N ASP A 102 11.31 -18.89 -8.79
CA ASP A 102 12.71 -19.06 -8.37
C ASP A 102 13.47 -17.74 -8.41
N ALA A 103 13.11 -16.86 -9.34
CA ALA A 103 13.65 -15.51 -9.40
C ALA A 103 12.88 -14.49 -8.54
N HIS A 104 11.78 -14.88 -7.88
CA HIS A 104 10.89 -13.96 -7.15
C HIS A 104 10.50 -12.73 -8.01
N LEU A 105 10.08 -13.00 -9.25
CA LEU A 105 9.93 -11.98 -10.29
C LEU A 105 8.54 -12.03 -10.92
N LEU A 106 7.84 -10.90 -10.87
CA LEU A 106 6.62 -10.65 -11.61
C LEU A 106 6.90 -9.95 -12.93
N TYR A 107 6.28 -10.45 -13.99
CA TYR A 107 6.23 -9.86 -15.31
C TYR A 107 4.80 -9.39 -15.58
N MET A 108 4.62 -8.09 -15.79
CA MET A 108 3.29 -7.48 -15.84
C MET A 108 3.20 -6.35 -16.87
N GLU A 109 1.96 -6.02 -17.21
CA GLU A 109 1.61 -4.93 -18.12
C GLU A 109 2.17 -3.59 -17.65
N ASP A 110 2.76 -2.84 -18.60
CA ASP A 110 3.04 -1.43 -18.43
C ASP A 110 1.77 -0.63 -18.68
N LEU A 111 1.26 0.03 -17.64
CA LEU A 111 0.08 0.89 -17.75
C LEU A 111 0.38 2.21 -18.48
N GLY A 112 1.64 2.45 -18.90
CA GLY A 112 2.07 3.65 -19.62
C GLY A 112 2.17 4.84 -18.68
N ASP A 113 1.73 6.01 -19.13
CA ASP A 113 1.75 7.25 -18.36
C ASP A 113 0.63 7.27 -17.30
N CYS A 114 0.75 6.42 -16.29
CA CYS A 114 -0.06 6.47 -15.07
C CYS A 114 0.64 7.29 -14.01
N LYS A 115 -0.15 8.01 -13.20
CA LYS A 115 0.35 8.70 -12.00
C LYS A 115 -0.26 8.07 -10.77
N ASP A 116 0.55 7.84 -9.74
CA ASP A 116 0.00 7.52 -8.44
C ASP A 116 -0.87 8.69 -7.93
N MET A 117 -1.83 8.40 -7.07
CA MET A 117 -2.76 9.39 -6.56
C MET A 117 -2.22 10.16 -5.35
N THR A 118 -0.91 10.12 -5.05
CA THR A 118 -0.35 10.93 -3.95
C THR A 118 -0.48 12.43 -4.20
N PHE A 119 -0.76 12.85 -5.45
CA PHE A 119 -1.15 14.23 -5.78
C PHE A 119 -2.34 14.73 -4.94
N LEU A 120 -3.21 13.83 -4.44
CA LEU A 120 -4.33 14.18 -3.57
C LEU A 120 -3.86 14.91 -2.29
N TYR A 121 -2.66 14.65 -1.78
CA TYR A 121 -2.13 15.35 -0.60
C TYR A 121 -1.85 16.84 -0.85
N HIS A 122 -1.47 17.19 -2.08
CA HIS A 122 -1.27 18.58 -2.50
C HIS A 122 -2.58 19.23 -2.95
N GLN A 123 -3.41 18.49 -3.71
CA GLN A 123 -4.69 18.97 -4.22
C GLN A 123 -5.73 19.19 -3.11
N ARG A 124 -5.60 18.45 -2.00
CA ARG A 124 -6.46 18.50 -0.80
C ARG A 124 -7.95 18.32 -1.08
N ASN A 125 -8.28 17.65 -2.18
CA ASN A 125 -9.62 17.23 -2.53
C ASN A 125 -9.54 15.90 -3.30
N VAL A 126 -10.66 15.21 -3.42
CA VAL A 126 -10.81 14.01 -4.23
C VAL A 126 -12.07 14.19 -5.10
N ASP A 127 -11.98 13.82 -6.37
CA ASP A 127 -13.15 13.82 -7.25
C ASP A 127 -14.15 12.72 -6.83
N GLN A 128 -15.44 13.05 -6.84
CA GLN A 128 -16.47 12.14 -6.35
C GLN A 128 -16.61 10.88 -7.22
N ARG A 129 -16.38 10.97 -8.54
CA ARG A 129 -16.42 9.80 -9.44
C ARG A 129 -15.24 8.88 -9.13
N GLN A 130 -14.03 9.43 -9.01
CA GLN A 130 -12.85 8.67 -8.62
C GLN A 130 -13.03 7.98 -7.25
N LEU A 131 -13.58 8.71 -6.27
CA LEU A 131 -13.87 8.17 -4.95
C LEU A 131 -14.84 6.98 -5.03
N ASN A 132 -15.93 7.12 -5.78
CA ASN A 132 -16.91 6.05 -5.95
C ASN A 132 -16.26 4.81 -6.59
N THR A 133 -15.44 4.99 -7.63
CA THR A 133 -14.68 3.90 -8.26
C THR A 133 -13.75 3.22 -7.26
N LEU A 134 -13.00 3.97 -6.45
CA LEU A 134 -12.11 3.42 -5.43
C LEU A 134 -12.86 2.60 -4.38
N VAL A 135 -14.05 3.06 -3.93
CA VAL A 135 -14.90 2.31 -3.00
C VAL A 135 -15.43 1.04 -3.65
N GLU A 136 -15.87 1.11 -4.90
CA GLU A 136 -16.38 -0.04 -5.64
C GLU A 136 -15.31 -1.11 -5.86
N VAL A 137 -14.10 -0.70 -6.29
CA VAL A 137 -12.95 -1.59 -6.45
C VAL A 137 -12.61 -2.26 -5.12
N LEU A 138 -12.54 -1.51 -4.02
CA LEU A 138 -12.25 -2.07 -2.71
C LEU A 138 -13.32 -3.08 -2.26
N TYR A 139 -14.60 -2.77 -2.48
CA TYR A 139 -15.70 -3.70 -2.19
C TYR A 139 -15.59 -4.99 -3.00
N LYS A 140 -15.27 -4.89 -4.29
CA LYS A 140 -15.07 -6.05 -5.15
C LYS A 140 -13.86 -6.88 -4.75
N ILE A 141 -12.76 -6.27 -4.30
CA ILE A 141 -11.62 -6.98 -3.69
C ILE A 141 -12.11 -7.78 -2.47
N HIS A 142 -12.79 -7.12 -1.52
CA HIS A 142 -13.28 -7.77 -0.30
C HIS A 142 -14.32 -8.87 -0.57
N SER A 143 -15.06 -8.76 -1.67
CA SER A 143 -16.05 -9.75 -2.11
C SER A 143 -15.45 -10.89 -2.93
N SER A 144 -14.19 -10.78 -3.33
CA SER A 144 -13.50 -11.80 -4.11
C SER A 144 -13.19 -13.02 -3.25
N LYS A 145 -13.34 -14.22 -3.83
CA LYS A 145 -12.98 -15.46 -3.17
C LYS A 145 -11.49 -15.69 -3.32
N ALA A 146 -10.73 -15.52 -2.24
CA ALA A 146 -9.33 -15.91 -2.23
C ALA A 146 -9.18 -17.41 -2.50
N PRO A 147 -8.11 -17.85 -3.19
CA PRO A 147 -7.68 -19.23 -3.25
C PRO A 147 -7.64 -19.89 -1.86
N LYS A 148 -7.89 -21.20 -1.79
CA LYS A 148 -7.87 -21.93 -0.51
C LYS A 148 -6.51 -21.89 0.18
N ASP A 149 -5.45 -21.76 -0.61
CA ASP A 149 -4.04 -21.70 -0.26
C ASP A 149 -3.49 -20.26 -0.32
N PHE A 150 -4.35 -19.25 -0.26
CA PHE A 150 -3.88 -17.86 -0.19
C PHE A 150 -2.92 -17.68 0.99
N PRO A 151 -1.74 -17.08 0.80
CA PRO A 151 -0.73 -16.98 1.86
C PRO A 151 -1.24 -16.23 3.10
N ASP A 152 -0.93 -16.75 4.30
CA ASP A 152 -1.19 -16.04 5.56
C ASP A 152 -0.40 -14.72 5.67
N ASN A 153 0.68 -14.59 4.88
CA ASN A 153 1.58 -13.44 4.80
C ASN A 153 2.13 -12.98 6.17
N MET A 154 2.35 -13.92 7.10
CA MET A 154 2.54 -13.61 8.52
C MET A 154 3.81 -12.79 8.80
N GLU A 155 4.95 -13.10 8.19
CA GLU A 155 6.19 -12.36 8.42
C GLU A 155 6.07 -10.91 7.94
N MET A 156 5.46 -10.70 6.77
CA MET A 156 5.21 -9.36 6.24
C MET A 156 4.22 -8.59 7.12
N ARG A 157 3.19 -9.26 7.63
CA ARG A 157 2.25 -8.69 8.60
C ARG A 157 2.92 -8.36 9.92
N GLN A 158 3.85 -9.18 10.42
CA GLN A 158 4.61 -8.86 11.64
C GLN A 158 5.49 -7.63 11.44
N LEU A 159 6.18 -7.53 10.29
CA LEU A 159 6.93 -6.33 9.91
C LEU A 159 6.02 -5.10 9.90
N ASN A 160 4.93 -5.16 9.13
CA ASN A 160 3.99 -4.04 9.02
C ASN A 160 3.34 -3.69 10.38
N HIS A 161 3.04 -4.69 11.21
CA HIS A 161 2.50 -4.51 12.54
C HIS A 161 3.42 -3.65 13.42
N GLN A 162 4.73 -3.87 13.36
CA GLN A 162 5.68 -3.04 14.10
C GLN A 162 5.60 -1.57 13.64
N HIS A 163 5.53 -1.33 12.34
CA HIS A 163 5.50 0.02 11.77
C HIS A 163 4.15 0.73 11.90
N ILE A 164 3.04 0.00 12.01
CA ILE A 164 1.70 0.57 12.18
C ILE A 164 1.34 0.72 13.66
N PHE A 165 1.53 -0.32 14.48
CA PHE A 165 0.95 -0.40 15.83
C PHE A 165 1.97 -0.27 16.96
N VAL A 166 3.29 -0.35 16.69
CA VAL A 166 4.32 -0.39 17.75
C VAL A 166 5.23 0.84 17.70
N PHE A 167 6.12 0.93 16.70
CA PHE A 167 7.16 1.96 16.64
C PHE A 167 6.67 3.41 16.69
N PRO A 168 5.55 3.80 16.04
CA PRO A 168 5.04 5.17 16.14
C PRO A 168 4.66 5.58 17.57
N PHE A 169 4.33 4.61 18.42
CA PHE A 169 3.80 4.82 19.77
C PHE A 169 4.82 4.51 20.88
N MET A 170 6.06 4.22 20.50
CA MET A 170 7.20 4.12 21.41
C MET A 170 7.86 5.49 21.59
N GLU A 171 8.18 5.85 22.84
CA GLU A 171 8.93 7.09 23.14
C GLU A 171 10.31 7.05 22.50
N ASN A 172 11.03 5.94 22.69
CA ASN A 172 12.35 5.70 22.12
C ASN A 172 12.26 4.65 21.02
N ASN A 173 12.15 5.08 19.77
CA ASN A 173 12.04 4.21 18.59
C ASN A 173 13.21 4.35 17.61
N GLY A 174 14.31 5.00 18.05
CA GLY A 174 15.52 5.18 17.23
C GLY A 174 15.41 6.26 16.15
N PHE A 175 14.32 7.03 16.11
CA PHE A 175 14.06 8.02 15.07
C PHE A 175 13.58 9.35 15.67
N SER A 176 14.28 10.45 15.36
CA SER A 176 13.89 11.78 15.81
C SER A 176 12.92 12.43 14.81
N LEU A 177 11.70 12.72 15.25
CA LEU A 177 10.68 13.34 14.41
C LEU A 177 11.04 14.78 14.01
N ASP A 178 11.93 15.43 14.76
CA ASP A 178 12.41 16.77 14.41
C ASP A 178 13.30 16.78 13.16
N THR A 179 13.79 15.61 12.73
CA THR A 179 14.47 15.46 11.42
C THR A 179 13.50 15.55 10.24
N ILE A 180 12.20 15.28 10.47
CA ILE A 180 11.14 15.46 9.48
C ILE A 180 10.66 16.90 9.51
N GLN A 181 10.30 17.38 10.70
CA GLN A 181 9.82 18.73 10.90
C GLN A 181 10.09 19.13 12.35
N LYS A 182 10.85 20.21 12.54
CA LYS A 182 11.12 20.78 13.86
C LYS A 182 9.82 21.00 14.65
N GLY A 183 9.74 20.49 15.87
CA GLY A 183 8.59 20.59 16.77
C GLY A 183 7.62 19.41 16.69
N LEU A 184 7.82 18.49 15.75
CA LEU A 184 6.99 17.30 15.60
C LEU A 184 7.24 16.28 16.73
N GLN A 185 8.45 16.25 17.29
CA GLN A 185 8.77 15.38 18.42
C GLN A 185 7.92 15.73 19.66
N ASP A 186 7.85 17.01 19.99
CA ASP A 186 7.04 17.51 21.13
C ASP A 186 5.56 17.27 20.88
N LEU A 187 5.09 17.52 19.65
CA LEU A 187 3.71 17.28 19.26
C LEU A 187 3.30 15.80 19.38
N ALA A 188 4.22 14.86 19.09
CA ALA A 188 3.97 13.42 19.18
C ALA A 188 3.95 12.89 20.63
N ALA A 189 4.63 13.58 21.54
CA ALA A 189 4.93 13.07 22.89
C ALA A 189 3.69 12.71 23.73
N PRO A 190 2.57 13.49 23.71
CA PRO A 190 1.34 13.11 24.42
C PRO A 190 0.76 11.78 23.94
N TYR A 191 0.74 11.52 22.62
CA TYR A 191 0.19 10.31 22.04
C TYR A 191 1.01 9.06 22.39
N LYS A 192 2.35 9.20 22.44
CA LYS A 192 3.28 8.12 22.83
C LYS A 192 3.17 7.74 24.32
N ARG A 193 2.69 8.65 25.17
CA ARG A 193 2.46 8.45 26.61
C ARG A 193 1.01 8.15 26.99
N HIS A 194 0.07 8.21 26.04
CA HIS A 194 -1.34 8.02 26.32
C HIS A 194 -1.68 6.53 26.54
N SER A 195 -1.72 6.09 27.80
CA SER A 195 -1.92 4.68 28.18
C SER A 195 -3.18 4.03 27.58
N LYS A 196 -4.33 4.69 27.68
CA LYS A 196 -5.59 4.18 27.12
C LYS A 196 -5.55 4.05 25.59
N LEU A 197 -4.96 5.03 24.91
CA LEU A 197 -4.79 4.99 23.46
C LEU A 197 -3.92 3.80 23.04
N LYS A 198 -2.80 3.58 23.73
CA LYS A 198 -1.91 2.42 23.52
C LYS A 198 -2.62 1.09 23.73
N GLY A 199 -3.53 1.01 24.70
CA GLY A 199 -4.36 -0.18 24.92
C GLY A 199 -5.26 -0.50 23.72
N ILE A 200 -5.88 0.52 23.12
CA ILE A 200 -6.70 0.37 21.91
C ILE A 200 -5.80 -0.07 20.74
N ILE A 201 -4.68 0.61 20.52
CA ILE A 201 -3.73 0.32 19.44
C ILE A 201 -3.21 -1.12 19.52
N ALA A 202 -2.83 -1.58 20.72
CA ALA A 202 -2.37 -2.96 20.93
C ALA A 202 -3.46 -3.99 20.63
N GLY A 203 -4.72 -3.71 21.01
CA GLY A 203 -5.86 -4.55 20.64
C GLY A 203 -6.08 -4.65 19.13
N LEU A 204 -5.96 -3.52 18.42
CA LEU A 204 -6.06 -3.48 16.96
C LEU A 204 -4.89 -4.21 16.29
N GLY A 205 -3.67 -4.07 16.82
CA GLY A 205 -2.50 -4.79 16.34
C GLY A 205 -2.65 -6.31 16.50
N ASN A 206 -3.14 -6.79 17.65
CA ASN A 206 -3.46 -8.20 17.85
C ASN A 206 -4.52 -8.70 16.87
N ARG A 207 -5.56 -7.88 16.61
CA ARG A 207 -6.59 -8.20 15.61
C ARG A 207 -6.00 -8.25 14.19
N TYR A 208 -5.11 -7.33 13.84
CA TYR A 208 -4.40 -7.31 12.55
C TYR A 208 -3.59 -8.59 12.30
N LEU A 209 -3.02 -9.19 13.35
CA LEU A 209 -2.28 -10.47 13.28
C LEU A 209 -3.18 -11.71 13.36
N SER A 210 -4.46 -11.56 13.69
CA SER A 210 -5.41 -12.69 13.74
C SER A 210 -5.85 -13.15 12.34
N LYS A 211 -6.36 -14.38 12.22
CA LYS A 211 -6.90 -14.89 10.95
C LYS A 211 -8.26 -14.24 10.67
N GLY A 212 -8.44 -13.75 9.44
CA GLY A 212 -9.72 -13.28 8.92
C GLY A 212 -10.22 -14.14 7.76
N ASN A 213 -11.23 -13.65 7.07
CA ASN A 213 -11.89 -14.34 5.96
C ASN A 213 -12.17 -13.43 4.75
N THR A 214 -11.77 -12.17 4.82
CA THR A 214 -11.89 -11.20 3.73
C THR A 214 -10.53 -10.98 3.09
N LEU A 215 -10.46 -11.09 1.76
CA LEU A 215 -9.27 -10.71 1.01
C LEU A 215 -9.05 -9.21 1.16
N LEU A 216 -7.89 -8.82 1.69
CA LEU A 216 -7.47 -7.43 1.83
C LEU A 216 -6.35 -7.12 0.85
N HIS A 217 -6.33 -5.88 0.36
CA HIS A 217 -5.18 -5.31 -0.31
C HIS A 217 -4.00 -5.17 0.67
N GLY A 218 -4.28 -4.75 1.90
CA GLY A 218 -3.28 -4.67 2.98
C GLY A 218 -2.46 -3.37 3.01
N ASP A 219 -2.57 -2.53 1.98
CA ASP A 219 -2.04 -1.16 1.94
C ASP A 219 -2.84 -0.30 0.95
N TYR A 220 -4.15 -0.17 1.14
CA TYR A 220 -5.04 0.50 0.16
C TYR A 220 -5.03 2.03 0.31
N TYR A 221 -4.01 2.69 -0.23
CA TYR A 221 -3.80 4.14 -0.11
C TYR A 221 -3.42 4.83 -1.43
N PRO A 222 -3.37 6.18 -1.51
CA PRO A 222 -3.05 6.90 -2.74
C PRO A 222 -1.75 6.53 -3.46
N GLY A 223 -0.76 5.95 -2.77
CA GLY A 223 0.45 5.44 -3.43
C GLY A 223 0.26 4.10 -4.15
N SER A 224 -0.79 3.37 -3.82
CA SER A 224 -1.21 2.12 -4.46
C SER A 224 -2.38 2.32 -5.44
N TRP A 225 -2.87 3.56 -5.58
CA TRP A 225 -3.89 3.92 -6.56
C TRP A 225 -3.21 4.68 -7.69
N MET A 226 -3.47 4.27 -8.92
CA MET A 226 -2.99 4.95 -10.11
C MET A 226 -4.17 5.56 -10.86
N SER A 227 -3.97 6.74 -11.44
CA SER A 227 -4.92 7.35 -12.35
C SER A 227 -4.32 7.57 -13.74
N LYS A 228 -5.13 7.25 -14.76
CA LYS A 228 -4.82 7.49 -16.18
C LYS A 228 -6.10 7.85 -16.92
N ASN A 229 -6.22 9.08 -17.41
CA ASN A 229 -7.38 9.54 -18.17
C ASN A 229 -8.72 9.24 -17.49
N GLU A 230 -8.85 9.57 -16.20
CA GLU A 230 -10.00 9.24 -15.32
C GLU A 230 -10.15 7.76 -14.92
N GLU A 231 -9.48 6.82 -15.61
CA GLU A 231 -9.43 5.41 -15.18
C GLU A 231 -8.59 5.26 -13.90
N ILE A 232 -8.96 4.28 -13.09
CA ILE A 232 -8.31 3.96 -11.82
C ILE A 232 -7.77 2.54 -11.87
N TYR A 233 -6.49 2.39 -11.50
CA TYR A 233 -5.85 1.11 -11.30
C TYR A 233 -5.35 0.99 -9.87
N VAL A 234 -5.28 -0.24 -9.36
CA VAL A 234 -4.74 -0.56 -8.04
C VAL A 234 -3.51 -1.45 -8.21
N LEU A 235 -2.43 -1.11 -7.50
CA LEU A 235 -1.12 -1.76 -7.58
C LEU A 235 -0.59 -2.14 -6.21
N ASP A 236 0.45 -2.98 -6.22
CA ASP A 236 1.25 -3.33 -5.05
C ASP A 236 0.51 -4.04 -3.90
N PRO A 237 -0.32 -5.07 -4.14
CA PRO A 237 -1.00 -5.83 -3.10
C PRO A 237 -0.09 -6.85 -2.38
N GLU A 238 1.20 -6.57 -2.22
CA GLU A 238 2.19 -7.45 -1.57
C GLU A 238 1.95 -7.62 -0.06
N PHE A 239 1.19 -6.70 0.53
CA PHE A 239 0.69 -6.80 1.90
C PHE A 239 -0.60 -7.60 2.02
N GLY A 240 -1.13 -8.14 0.92
CA GLY A 240 -2.42 -8.83 0.90
C GLY A 240 -2.48 -10.02 1.84
N PHE A 241 -3.63 -10.22 2.48
CA PHE A 241 -3.91 -11.32 3.41
C PHE A 241 -5.41 -11.49 3.64
N LEU A 242 -5.80 -12.60 4.28
CA LEU A 242 -7.16 -12.81 4.77
C LEU A 242 -7.34 -12.17 6.16
N GLY A 243 -8.07 -11.06 6.20
CA GLY A 243 -8.25 -10.23 7.38
C GLY A 243 -9.69 -9.76 7.57
N PHE A 244 -9.83 -8.59 8.18
CA PHE A 244 -11.11 -7.90 8.40
C PHE A 244 -11.19 -6.64 7.52
N PRO A 245 -12.31 -6.38 6.82
CA PRO A 245 -12.44 -5.34 5.80
C PRO A 245 -12.19 -3.92 6.34
N GLU A 246 -12.41 -3.71 7.63
CA GLU A 246 -12.22 -2.42 8.28
C GLU A 246 -10.76 -1.96 8.28
N PHE A 247 -9.81 -2.86 8.04
CA PHE A 247 -8.41 -2.49 7.90
C PHE A 247 -8.19 -1.61 6.66
N ASP A 248 -8.52 -2.11 5.46
CA ASP A 248 -8.35 -1.33 4.22
C ASP A 248 -9.29 -0.12 4.19
N LEU A 249 -10.52 -0.23 4.71
CA LEU A 249 -11.46 0.90 4.81
C LEU A 249 -10.93 2.00 5.73
N GLY A 250 -10.33 1.62 6.86
CA GLY A 250 -9.70 2.55 7.78
C GLY A 250 -8.49 3.23 7.17
N VAL A 251 -7.64 2.48 6.46
CA VAL A 251 -6.49 3.03 5.72
C VAL A 251 -6.95 4.03 4.67
N MET A 252 -7.92 3.66 3.83
CA MET A 252 -8.51 4.56 2.83
C MET A 252 -9.05 5.84 3.47
N SER A 253 -9.84 5.71 4.55
CA SER A 253 -10.42 6.84 5.28
C SER A 253 -9.35 7.78 5.81
N ALA A 254 -8.30 7.23 6.44
CA ALA A 254 -7.21 8.00 6.99
C ALA A 254 -6.50 8.84 5.93
N HIS A 255 -6.20 8.25 4.78
CA HIS A 255 -5.50 8.96 3.72
C HIS A 255 -6.37 10.06 3.08
N LEU A 256 -7.68 9.85 2.94
CA LEU A 256 -8.61 10.90 2.51
C LEU A 256 -8.72 12.01 3.56
N ILE A 257 -8.76 11.68 4.86
CA ILE A 257 -8.75 12.68 5.94
C ILE A 257 -7.45 13.48 5.93
N MET A 258 -6.29 12.84 5.80
CA MET A 258 -5.01 13.55 5.74
C MET A 258 -4.88 14.44 4.51
N ALA A 259 -5.41 13.98 3.36
CA ALA A 259 -5.43 14.78 2.14
C ALA A 259 -6.36 16.00 2.28
N THR A 260 -7.59 15.81 2.75
CA THR A 260 -8.65 16.83 2.68
C THR A 260 -8.86 17.64 3.96
N HIS A 261 -8.34 17.14 5.09
CA HIS A 261 -8.64 17.63 6.45
C HIS A 261 -10.11 17.45 6.87
N ASP A 262 -10.85 16.53 6.23
CA ASP A 262 -12.28 16.30 6.49
C ASP A 262 -12.52 14.95 7.17
N ALA A 263 -12.87 14.97 8.46
CA ALA A 263 -13.16 13.76 9.23
C ALA A 263 -14.47 13.05 8.80
N THR A 264 -15.33 13.68 8.00
CA THR A 264 -16.61 13.09 7.57
C THR A 264 -16.42 11.94 6.59
N PHE A 265 -15.22 11.74 6.04
CA PHE A 265 -14.90 10.60 5.19
C PHE A 265 -15.17 9.25 5.85
N VAL A 266 -14.99 9.12 7.17
CA VAL A 266 -15.36 7.87 7.89
C VAL A 266 -16.86 7.59 7.75
N ASP A 267 -17.69 8.62 7.92
CA ASP A 267 -19.15 8.49 7.83
C ASP A 267 -19.61 8.28 6.38
N SER A 268 -19.00 9.01 5.44
CA SER A 268 -19.31 8.93 4.03
C SER A 268 -18.97 7.54 3.48
N LEU A 269 -17.75 7.06 3.70
CA LEU A 269 -17.30 5.75 3.25
C LEU A 269 -18.07 4.61 3.91
N SER A 270 -18.38 4.71 5.20
CA SER A 270 -19.21 3.70 5.87
C SER A 270 -20.62 3.61 5.28
N LYS A 271 -21.18 4.72 4.78
CA LYS A 271 -22.50 4.74 4.13
C LYS A 271 -22.45 4.23 2.69
N THR A 272 -21.39 4.52 1.95
CA THR A 272 -21.28 4.17 0.53
C THR A 272 -20.71 2.78 0.29
N TYR A 273 -19.93 2.24 1.24
CA TYR A 273 -19.37 0.90 1.14
C TYR A 273 -20.48 -0.18 1.22
N PRO A 274 -20.70 -1.00 0.17
CA PRO A 274 -21.83 -1.92 0.13
C PRO A 274 -21.70 -3.14 1.07
N GLY A 275 -20.48 -3.46 1.50
CA GLY A 275 -20.20 -4.63 2.32
C GLY A 275 -20.52 -4.42 3.80
N LYS A 276 -20.75 -5.53 4.52
CA LYS A 276 -20.88 -5.50 5.99
C LYS A 276 -19.55 -5.11 6.61
N HIS A 277 -19.60 -4.18 7.56
CA HIS A 277 -18.42 -3.71 8.27
C HIS A 277 -18.82 -3.10 9.62
N ASP A 278 -17.86 -3.02 10.53
CA ASP A 278 -17.94 -2.28 11.78
C ASP A 278 -17.35 -0.87 11.60
N LYS A 279 -18.24 0.13 11.52
CA LYS A 279 -17.86 1.53 11.38
C LYS A 279 -16.92 2.02 12.49
N ARG A 280 -17.10 1.54 13.73
CA ARG A 280 -16.25 1.94 14.84
C ARG A 280 -14.84 1.39 14.63
N LEU A 281 -14.71 0.11 14.31
CA LEU A 281 -13.41 -0.49 14.04
C LEU A 281 -12.70 0.19 12.86
N MET A 282 -13.42 0.52 11.80
CA MET A 282 -12.92 1.30 10.67
C MET A 282 -12.40 2.69 11.10
N ALA A 283 -13.16 3.40 11.94
CA ALA A 283 -12.72 4.68 12.50
C ALA A 283 -11.44 4.53 13.34
N GLN A 284 -11.37 3.47 14.16
CA GLN A 284 -10.19 3.19 14.98
C GLN A 284 -8.95 2.92 14.15
N ILE A 285 -9.06 2.09 13.09
CA ILE A 285 -7.95 1.89 12.15
C ILE A 285 -7.56 3.19 11.46
N ALA A 286 -8.53 4.01 11.05
CA ALA A 286 -8.25 5.31 10.43
C ALA A 286 -7.44 6.21 11.38
N GLY A 287 -7.79 6.26 12.66
CA GLY A 287 -7.03 7.02 13.64
C GLY A 287 -5.60 6.50 13.85
N VAL A 288 -5.41 5.18 13.87
CA VAL A 288 -4.06 4.58 13.93
C VAL A 288 -3.25 4.97 12.69
N GLU A 289 -3.84 4.85 11.51
CA GLU A 289 -3.19 5.17 10.24
C GLU A 289 -2.80 6.66 10.13
N ILE A 290 -3.70 7.59 10.49
CA ILE A 290 -3.37 9.03 10.53
C ILE A 290 -2.19 9.26 11.47
N THR A 291 -2.24 8.66 12.67
CA THR A 291 -1.21 8.87 13.68
C THR A 291 0.13 8.31 13.20
N ARG A 292 0.18 7.05 12.72
CA ARG A 292 1.43 6.42 12.27
C ARG A 292 2.05 7.10 11.05
N ARG A 293 1.26 7.73 10.19
CA ARG A 293 1.78 8.50 9.05
C ARG A 293 2.30 9.88 9.44
N ILE A 294 1.79 10.48 10.53
CA ILE A 294 2.30 11.76 11.04
C ILE A 294 3.54 11.56 11.92
N ILE A 295 3.52 10.59 12.84
CA ILE A 295 4.56 10.41 13.88
C ILE A 295 5.37 9.10 13.76
N GLY A 296 5.27 8.41 12.63
CA GLY A 296 6.04 7.19 12.33
C GLY A 296 7.15 7.40 11.29
N LEU A 297 7.85 6.32 10.94
CA LEU A 297 8.97 6.34 10.01
C LEU A 297 8.56 6.60 8.55
N ALA A 298 7.46 5.97 8.12
CA ALA A 298 7.01 5.97 6.73
C ALA A 298 6.24 7.26 6.39
N GLN A 299 6.99 8.35 6.23
CA GLN A 299 6.45 9.68 5.91
C GLN A 299 5.82 9.74 4.51
N LEU A 300 4.76 10.52 4.41
CA LEU A 300 4.06 10.86 3.16
C LEU A 300 4.57 12.22 2.63
N PRO A 301 4.41 12.52 1.33
CA PRO A 301 4.63 13.86 0.78
C PRO A 301 3.50 14.83 1.21
N LEU A 302 3.31 14.96 2.52
CA LEU A 302 2.22 15.70 3.13
C LEU A 302 2.69 17.11 3.52
N GLU A 303 2.34 18.09 2.70
CA GLU A 303 2.64 19.51 2.97
C GLU A 303 1.66 20.09 3.99
N ARG A 304 1.99 19.95 5.28
CA ARG A 304 1.17 20.41 6.41
C ARG A 304 2.00 21.15 7.45
N SER A 305 1.45 22.25 7.96
CA SER A 305 1.98 22.94 9.13
C SER A 305 1.88 22.08 10.39
N LEU A 306 2.67 22.38 11.44
CA LEU A 306 2.53 21.71 12.74
C LEU A 306 1.12 21.83 13.30
N LYS A 307 0.47 22.98 13.14
CA LYS A 307 -0.91 23.22 13.60
C LYS A 307 -1.92 22.32 12.88
N GLU A 308 -1.74 22.10 11.58
CA GLU A 308 -2.59 21.14 10.85
C GLU A 308 -2.31 19.71 11.29
N LYS A 309 -1.05 19.33 11.50
CA LYS A 309 -0.69 18.01 12.03
C LYS A 309 -1.26 17.77 13.43
N GLU A 310 -1.22 18.78 14.30
CA GLU A 310 -1.86 18.76 15.62
C GLU A 310 -3.36 18.52 15.51
N SER A 311 -4.03 19.25 14.62
CA SER A 311 -5.45 19.06 14.36
C SER A 311 -5.76 17.64 13.84
N LEU A 312 -4.94 17.08 12.94
CA LEU A 312 -5.12 15.73 12.42
C LEU A 312 -4.90 14.67 13.50
N LEU A 313 -3.90 14.84 14.37
CA LEU A 313 -3.66 13.94 15.51
C LEU A 313 -4.81 14.00 16.53
N ALA A 314 -5.36 15.19 16.79
CA ALA A 314 -6.54 15.34 17.65
C ALA A 314 -7.80 14.69 17.02
N MET A 315 -7.97 14.75 15.71
CA MET A 315 -9.02 14.00 15.00
C MET A 315 -8.80 12.49 15.13
N ALA A 316 -7.57 12.03 14.88
CA ALA A 316 -7.19 10.62 14.96
C ALA A 316 -7.44 10.02 16.36
N GLU A 317 -7.11 10.75 17.41
CA GLU A 317 -7.40 10.35 18.80
C GLU A 317 -8.90 10.20 19.04
N LYS A 318 -9.72 11.16 18.59
CA LYS A 318 -11.18 11.06 18.71
C LYS A 318 -11.74 9.84 17.98
N LEU A 319 -11.23 9.54 16.79
CA LEU A 319 -11.62 8.36 16.02
C LEU A 319 -11.29 7.05 16.79
N MET A 320 -10.07 6.95 17.34
CA MET A 320 -9.66 5.79 18.14
C MET A 320 -10.49 5.62 19.42
N MET A 321 -10.85 6.74 20.05
CA MET A 321 -11.55 6.80 21.33
C MET A 321 -13.08 6.74 21.20
N SER A 322 -13.60 6.67 19.97
CA SER A 322 -15.04 6.54 19.71
C SER A 322 -15.64 5.33 20.45
N LYS A 323 -16.83 5.53 21.02
CA LYS A 323 -17.57 4.53 21.79
C LYS A 323 -18.54 3.77 20.91
#